data_AF-A0A3P7L334-F1
#
_entry.id   AF-A0A3P7L334-F1
#
_cell.length_a   1.000
_cell.length_b   1.000
_cell.length_c   1.000
_cell.angle_alpha   90.00
_cell.angle_beta   90.00
_cell.angle_gamma   90.00
#
_symmetry.space_group_name_H-M   'P 1'
#
loop_
_entity.id
_entity.type
_entity.pdbx_description
1 polymer ?
#
loop_
_entity_poly.entity_id
_entity_poly.type
_entity_poly.pdbx_seq_one_letter_code
_entity_poly.pdbx_strand_id
1 'polypeptide(L)'
;MLATGRVVGYCKIPAEEIYFSENDALCGEWCGQIRAIPMKWPTAADRKSRKEDFPAVIHVKMWFGRRGFDWSWRDAIRPAEVKAYFEVFSYQ
;
A
#
# COMPACT_ATOMS: atom_id res chain seq x y z
N MET A 1 7.93 -8.54 7.81
CA MET A 1 7.10 -9.13 8.87
C MET A 1 8.00 -9.95 9.77
N LEU A 2 7.95 -9.68 11.07
CA LEU A 2 8.67 -10.43 12.09
C LEU A 2 7.64 -11.25 12.89
N ALA A 3 7.94 -12.51 13.14
CA ALA A 3 7.20 -13.34 14.08
C ALA A 3 8.19 -14.08 14.97
N THR A 4 7.99 -14.01 16.29
CA THR A 4 8.84 -14.68 17.29
C THR A 4 10.34 -14.39 17.09
N GLY A 5 10.69 -13.14 16.79
CA GLY A 5 12.07 -12.70 16.56
C GLY A 5 12.70 -13.13 15.23
N ARG A 6 11.95 -13.77 14.34
CA ARG A 6 12.42 -14.19 13.00
C ARG A 6 11.69 -13.45 11.89
N VAL A 7 12.40 -13.15 10.80
CA VAL A 7 11.78 -12.61 9.57
C VAL A 7 11.01 -13.73 8.91
N VAL A 8 9.70 -13.56 8.74
CA VAL A 8 8.81 -14.55 8.10
C VAL A 8 8.35 -14.13 6.71
N GLY A 9 8.60 -12.87 6.34
CA GLY A 9 8.36 -12.38 4.99
C GLY A 9 8.84 -10.94 4.82
N TYR A 10 9.18 -10.57 3.59
CA TYR A 10 9.58 -9.21 3.25
C TYR A 10 9.01 -8.79 1.88
N CYS A 11 8.97 -7.49 1.62
CA CYS A 11 8.71 -6.93 0.30
C CYS A 11 9.71 -5.80 0.06
N LYS A 12 10.12 -5.60 -1.19
CA LYS A 12 10.93 -4.45 -1.60
C LYS A 12 10.01 -3.49 -2.34
N ILE A 13 10.02 -2.24 -1.93
CA ILE A 13 9.20 -1.18 -2.53
C ILE A 13 10.14 -0.22 -3.26
N PRO A 14 10.08 -0.14 -4.59
CA PRO A 14 10.79 0.89 -5.35
C PRO A 14 10.33 2.28 -4.91
N ALA A 15 11.28 3.18 -4.66
CA ALA A 15 10.94 4.53 -4.23
C ALA A 15 10.18 5.31 -5.32
N GLU A 16 10.51 5.08 -6.59
CA GLU A 16 9.83 5.68 -7.75
C GLU A 16 8.33 5.38 -7.81
N GLU A 17 7.88 4.22 -7.31
CA GLU A 17 6.47 3.85 -7.30
C GLU A 17 5.67 4.61 -6.23
N ILE A 18 6.33 5.15 -5.20
CA ILE A 18 5.70 5.83 -4.07
C ILE A 18 6.21 7.26 -3.89
N TYR A 19 6.97 7.78 -4.86
CA TYR A 19 7.59 9.10 -4.79
C TYR A 19 6.53 10.19 -4.96
N PHE A 20 6.62 11.22 -4.14
CA PHE A 20 5.77 12.40 -4.23
C PHE A 20 6.46 13.54 -4.97
N SER A 21 5.71 14.17 -5.87
CA SER A 21 6.06 15.37 -6.62
C SER A 21 4.86 16.33 -6.62
N GLU A 22 5.08 17.64 -6.65
CA GLU A 22 4.00 18.61 -6.86
C GLU A 22 3.45 18.56 -8.30
N ASN A 23 4.26 18.06 -9.23
CA ASN A 23 3.79 17.70 -10.56
C ASN A 23 3.30 16.26 -10.53
N ASP A 24 1.98 16.07 -10.61
CA ASP A 24 1.32 14.77 -10.58
C ASP A 24 1.82 13.80 -11.65
N ALA A 25 2.25 14.29 -12.82
CA ALA A 25 2.81 13.45 -13.88
C ALA A 25 4.17 12.82 -13.52
N LEU A 26 4.81 13.31 -12.46
CA LEU A 26 6.08 12.80 -11.93
C LEU A 26 5.91 12.08 -10.59
N CYS A 27 4.66 11.92 -10.11
CA CYS A 27 4.37 11.12 -8.94
C CYS A 27 4.47 9.63 -9.27
N GLY A 28 4.91 8.86 -8.28
CA GLY A 28 4.79 7.41 -8.32
C GLY A 28 3.33 7.00 -8.37
N GLU A 29 3.01 6.02 -9.22
CA GLU A 29 1.65 5.50 -9.43
C GLU A 29 0.92 5.14 -8.12
N TRP A 30 1.67 4.64 -7.14
CA TRP A 30 1.14 4.16 -5.86
C TRP A 30 1.35 5.15 -4.71
N CYS A 31 1.83 6.36 -4.99
CA CYS A 31 2.01 7.40 -3.99
C CYS A 31 0.65 7.82 -3.41
N GLY A 32 0.47 7.64 -2.10
CA GLY A 32 -0.78 7.97 -1.44
C GLY A 32 -1.98 7.13 -1.89
N GLN A 33 -1.75 5.95 -2.48
CA GLN A 33 -2.80 4.99 -2.87
C GLN A 33 -2.67 3.69 -2.08
N ILE A 34 -3.78 2.98 -1.87
CA ILE A 34 -3.74 1.66 -1.24
C ILE A 34 -3.29 0.63 -2.29
N ARG A 35 -2.26 -0.14 -1.95
CA ARG A 35 -1.77 -1.24 -2.80
C ARG A 35 -1.71 -2.54 -2.01
N ALA A 36 -2.20 -3.61 -2.64
CA ALA A 36 -2.01 -4.97 -2.17
C ALA A 36 -0.65 -5.50 -2.65
N ILE A 37 0.19 -5.94 -1.72
CA ILE A 37 1.55 -6.40 -2.02
C ILE A 37 1.73 -7.81 -1.47
N PRO A 38 1.90 -8.83 -2.33
CA PRO A 38 2.26 -10.16 -1.87
C PRO A 38 3.71 -10.13 -1.36
N MET A 39 3.89 -10.61 -0.14
CA MET A 39 5.20 -10.70 0.47
C MET A 39 6.01 -11.85 -0.16
N LYS A 40 7.33 -11.77 -0.06
CA LYS A 40 8.25 -12.83 -0.46
C LYS A 40 8.71 -13.60 0.76
N TRP A 41 8.86 -14.91 0.59
CA TRP A 41 9.53 -15.76 1.56
C TRP A 41 10.99 -15.30 1.78
N PRO A 42 11.49 -15.29 3.03
CA PRO A 42 12.85 -14.84 3.35
C PRO A 42 13.93 -15.66 2.63
N THR A 43 13.73 -16.99 2.52
CA THR A 43 14.68 -17.90 1.89
C THR A 43 14.00 -18.82 0.87
N ALA A 44 14.81 -19.40 -0.04
CA ALA A 44 14.32 -20.40 -0.98
C ALA A 44 13.91 -21.71 -0.30
N ALA A 45 14.49 -22.03 0.87
CA ALA A 45 14.11 -23.20 1.66
C ALA A 45 12.70 -23.02 2.25
N ASP A 46 12.41 -21.84 2.79
CA ASP A 46 11.07 -21.51 3.30
C ASP A 46 10.03 -21.66 2.19
N ARG A 47 10.32 -21.13 0.99
CA ARG A 47 9.43 -21.27 -0.18
C ARG A 47 9.18 -22.73 -0.57
N LYS A 48 10.22 -23.57 -0.63
CA LYS A 48 10.07 -24.99 -1.04
C LYS A 48 9.31 -25.83 -0.02
N SER A 49 9.36 -25.46 1.26
CA SER A 49 8.72 -26.18 2.35
C SER A 49 7.21 -25.89 2.48
N ARG A 50 6.71 -24.88 1.77
CA ARG A 50 5.34 -24.37 1.87
C ARG A 50 4.56 -24.66 0.59
N LYS A 51 3.24 -24.80 0.72
CA LYS A 51 2.36 -24.95 -0.44
C LYS A 51 1.97 -23.59 -1.02
N GLU A 52 2.04 -22.54 -0.19
CA GLU A 52 1.66 -21.18 -0.51
C GLU A 52 2.80 -20.42 -1.21
N ASP A 53 2.45 -19.68 -2.27
CA ASP A 53 3.42 -18.90 -3.04
C ASP A 53 4.00 -17.70 -2.26
N PHE A 54 3.24 -17.17 -1.30
CA PHE A 54 3.61 -16.04 -0.45
C PHE A 54 3.15 -16.25 1.00
N PRO A 55 3.87 -15.69 2.00
CA PRO A 55 3.48 -15.80 3.41
C PRO A 55 2.23 -14.98 3.75
N ALA A 56 2.03 -13.84 3.09
CA ALA A 56 0.91 -12.93 3.33
C ALA A 56 0.78 -11.92 2.19
N VAL A 57 -0.39 -11.29 2.10
CA VAL A 57 -0.63 -10.07 1.31
C VAL A 57 -0.85 -8.91 2.27
N ILE A 58 -0.07 -7.84 2.12
CA ILE A 58 -0.25 -6.62 2.91
C ILE A 58 -0.97 -5.57 2.07
N HIS A 59 -1.93 -4.88 2.67
CA HIS A 59 -2.58 -3.72 2.06
C HIS A 59 -1.99 -2.48 2.71
N VAL A 60 -1.25 -1.69 1.95
CA VAL A 60 -0.49 -0.56 2.48
C VAL A 60 -0.75 0.69 1.65
N LYS A 61 -0.82 1.82 2.35
CA LYS A 61 -0.74 3.16 1.76
C LYS A 61 0.64 3.69 2.07
N MET A 62 1.36 4.19 1.07
CA MET A 62 2.75 4.59 1.21
C MET A 62 3.00 5.93 0.55
N TRP A 63 4.03 6.64 1.02
CA TRP A 63 4.43 7.94 0.49
C TRP A 63 5.90 8.17 0.76
N PHE A 64 6.60 8.71 -0.22
CA PHE A 64 8.00 9.07 -0.13
C PHE A 64 8.22 10.44 -0.77
N GLY A 65 8.28 11.48 0.06
CA GLY A 65 8.50 12.85 -0.41
C GLY A 65 9.50 13.61 0.44
N ARG A 66 9.89 14.78 -0.07
CA ARG A 66 10.82 15.68 0.61
C ARG A 66 10.18 16.31 1.84
N ARG A 67 11.00 16.58 2.87
CA ARG A 67 10.60 17.35 4.06
C ARG A 67 10.03 18.72 3.64
N GLY A 68 8.83 19.04 4.14
CA GLY A 68 8.04 20.21 3.74
C GLY A 68 6.78 19.88 2.93
N PHE A 69 6.71 18.66 2.38
CA PHE A 69 5.53 18.16 1.66
C PHE A 69 4.72 17.13 2.46
N ASP A 70 4.95 17.02 3.77
CA ASP A 70 4.20 16.08 4.61
C ASP A 70 2.70 16.36 4.65
N TRP A 71 2.28 17.57 4.25
CA TRP A 71 0.88 17.91 4.04
C TRP A 71 0.21 17.00 3.01
N SER A 72 0.90 16.60 1.92
CA SER A 72 0.30 15.76 0.89
C SER A 72 0.09 14.33 1.40
N TRP A 73 1.01 13.84 2.24
CA TRP A 73 0.82 12.60 2.95
C TRP A 73 -0.37 12.67 3.92
N ARG A 74 -0.47 13.74 4.71
CA ARG A 74 -1.58 13.95 5.65
C ARG A 74 -2.93 13.96 4.96
N ASP A 75 -3.02 14.59 3.78
CA ASP A 75 -4.23 14.58 2.98
C ASP A 75 -4.55 13.17 2.47
N ALA A 76 -3.56 12.46 1.95
CA ALA A 76 -3.72 11.09 1.48
C ALA A 76 -4.18 10.12 2.59
N ILE A 77 -3.72 10.25 3.83
CA ILE A 77 -4.13 9.36 4.94
C ILE A 77 -5.39 9.79 5.69
N ARG A 78 -6.10 10.82 5.22
CA ARG A 78 -7.35 11.25 5.87
C ARG A 78 -8.33 10.07 6.00
N PRO A 79 -8.90 9.83 7.20
CA PRO A 79 -9.81 8.70 7.40
C PRO A 79 -11.12 8.88 6.61
N ALA A 80 -11.47 7.85 5.84
CA ALA A 80 -12.73 7.59 5.12
C ALA A 80 -13.16 8.59 4.02
N GLU A 81 -13.26 8.09 2.77
CA GLU A 81 -14.15 8.67 1.76
C GLU A 81 -15.60 8.55 2.27
N VAL A 82 -16.21 9.67 2.64
CA VAL A 82 -17.66 9.72 2.89
C VAL A 82 -18.37 9.64 1.53
N LYS A 83 -18.93 8.47 1.20
CA LYS A 83 -19.80 8.32 0.02
C LYS A 83 -21.24 8.56 0.43
N ALA A 84 -21.85 9.63 -0.09
CA ALA A 84 -23.27 9.88 0.03
C ALA A 84 -24.02 9.18 -1.11
N TYR A 85 -25.00 8.35 -0.76
CA TYR A 85 -25.90 7.71 -1.71
C TYR A 85 -27.30 8.32 -1.55
N PHE A 86 -27.96 8.62 -2.66
CA PHE A 86 -29.36 9.03 -2.70
C PHE A 86 -30.15 7.98 -3.49
N GLU A 87 -31.19 7.43 -2.87
CA GLU A 87 -32.17 6.58 -3.55
C GLU A 87 -33.41 7.42 -3.88
N VAL A 88 -33.85 7.35 -5.14
CA VAL A 88 -35.08 8.00 -5.61
C VAL A 88 -36.12 6.91 -5.82
N PHE A 89 -37.17 6.91 -4.99
CA PHE A 89 -38.32 6.03 -5.17
C PHE A 89 -39.38 6.75 -6.00
N SER A 90 -39.68 6.23 -7.19
CA SER A 90 -40.88 6.61 -7.93
C SER A 90 -42.03 5.70 -7.50
N TYR A 91 -43.10 6.27 -6.94
CA TYR A 91 -44.36 5.55 -6.80
C TYR A 91 -45.06 5.54 -8.17
N GLN A 92 -45.36 4.34 -8.67
CA GLN A 92 -46.21 4.12 -9.85
C GLN A 92 -47.68 4.36 -9.52
#